data_AF-A0A7K0WCV1-F1
#
_entry.id   AF-A0A7K0WCV1-F1
#
_cell.length_a   1.000
_cell.length_b   1.000
_cell.length_c   1.000
_cell.angle_alpha   90.00
_cell.angle_beta   90.00
_cell.angle_gamma   90.00
#
_symmetry.space_group_name_H-M   'P 1'
#
loop_
_entity.id
_entity.type
_entity.pdbx_description
1 polymer ?
#
loop_
_entity_poly.entity_id
_entity_poly.type
_entity_poly.pdbx_seq_one_letter_code
_entity_poly.pdbx_strand_id
1 'polypeptide(L)'
;MSGAARGPLSAARGSQLTAQGWPQEAALRMLHNNLDPAVAEHPEELIVYGGNGKAARNWQSFDAMVKTLTHLKNDETMLVQSGKPVGVFRTHEWAPRVLLANSNLVGDWANWPEFRRLENLGL
;
A
#
# COMPACT_ATOMS: atom_id res chain seq x y z
N MET A 1 17.26 -14.46 4.43
CA MET A 1 18.36 -13.47 4.52
C MET A 1 17.79 -12.14 4.07
N SER A 2 17.69 -11.04 4.81
CA SER A 2 18.22 -10.63 6.12
C SER A 2 17.09 -9.93 6.90
N GLY A 3 16.81 -10.38 8.12
CA GLY A 3 15.97 -9.65 9.08
C GLY A 3 16.74 -8.47 9.69
N ALA A 4 17.20 -7.55 8.85
CA ALA A 4 17.59 -6.24 9.35
C ALA A 4 16.30 -5.58 9.85
N ALA A 5 16.26 -5.22 11.14
CA ALA A 5 15.14 -4.49 11.71
C ALA A 5 14.91 -3.24 10.85
N ARG A 6 13.73 -3.15 10.20
CA ARG A 6 13.34 -1.93 9.50
C ARG A 6 13.34 -0.81 10.52
N GLY A 7 14.06 0.28 10.20
CA GLY A 7 13.92 1.51 10.97
C GLY A 7 12.46 2.00 10.94
N PRO A 8 12.07 2.83 11.93
CA PRO A 8 10.73 3.39 11.95
C PRO A 8 10.44 4.14 10.64
N LEU A 9 9.30 3.84 10.03
CA LEU A 9 8.85 4.53 8.84
C LEU A 9 8.29 5.90 9.23
N SER A 10 8.53 6.90 8.39
CA SER A 10 7.82 8.18 8.48
C SER A 10 7.72 8.77 7.08
N ALA A 11 6.69 9.60 6.87
CA ALA A 11 6.49 10.23 5.58
C ALA A 11 7.52 11.35 5.35
N ALA A 12 8.05 11.42 4.13
CA ALA A 12 8.93 12.51 3.71
C ALA A 12 8.25 13.88 3.92
N ARG A 13 9.06 14.87 4.33
CA ARG A 13 8.60 16.24 4.64
C ARG A 13 9.25 17.25 3.68
N GLY A 14 8.72 18.47 3.65
CA GLY A 14 9.22 19.53 2.77
C GLY A 14 8.82 19.36 1.29
N SER A 15 9.41 20.19 0.43
CA SER A 15 9.05 20.32 -0.98
C SER A 15 9.86 19.44 -1.95
N GLN A 16 10.88 18.73 -1.47
CA GLN A 16 11.69 17.85 -2.30
C GLN A 16 10.91 16.58 -2.65
N LEU A 17 10.83 16.23 -3.93
CA LEU A 17 10.17 15.04 -4.43
C LEU A 17 11.11 13.82 -4.43
N THR A 18 10.54 12.64 -4.17
CA THR A 18 11.18 11.34 -4.38
C THR A 18 10.58 10.60 -5.57
N ALA A 19 9.28 10.81 -5.86
CA ALA A 19 8.58 10.30 -7.03
C ALA A 19 8.61 11.28 -8.22
N GLN A 20 8.12 10.84 -9.39
CA GLN A 20 8.15 11.65 -10.62
C GLN A 20 7.20 12.86 -10.64
N GLY A 21 6.27 12.93 -9.69
CA GLY A 21 5.29 14.02 -9.60
C GLY A 21 4.60 14.05 -8.24
N TRP A 22 3.99 15.20 -7.93
CA TRP A 22 3.25 15.39 -6.68
C TRP A 22 2.13 14.38 -6.44
N PRO A 23 1.35 13.94 -7.45
CA PRO A 23 0.32 12.92 -7.23
C PRO A 23 0.87 11.58 -6.73
N GLN A 24 1.99 11.11 -7.29
CA GLN A 24 2.67 9.89 -6.88
C GLN A 24 3.35 10.06 -5.52
N GLU A 25 4.02 11.20 -5.31
CA GLU A 25 4.65 11.55 -4.04
C GLU A 25 3.63 11.61 -2.91
N ALA A 26 2.45 12.19 -3.16
CA ALA A 26 1.37 12.26 -2.18
C ALA A 26 0.93 10.86 -1.76
N ALA A 27 0.66 9.95 -2.71
CA ALA A 27 0.31 8.57 -2.39
C ALA A 27 1.43 7.86 -1.61
N LEU A 28 2.69 8.07 -2.00
CA LEU A 28 3.86 7.49 -1.33
C LEU A 28 4.01 7.98 0.12
N ARG A 29 3.87 9.28 0.35
CA ARG A 29 3.92 9.89 1.67
C ARG A 29 2.77 9.42 2.54
N MET A 30 1.55 9.35 2.00
CA MET A 30 0.40 8.86 2.77
C MET A 30 0.54 7.38 3.13
N LEU A 31 1.09 6.56 2.23
CA LEU A 31 1.42 5.16 2.54
C LEU A 31 2.42 5.05 3.70
N HIS A 32 3.47 5.88 3.72
CA HIS A 32 4.42 5.91 4.83
C HIS A 32 3.81 6.48 6.12
N ASN A 33 2.95 7.51 6.01
CA ASN A 33 2.30 8.14 7.16
C ASN A 33 1.37 7.16 7.89
N ASN A 34 0.68 6.29 7.15
CA ASN A 34 -0.13 5.23 7.74
C ASN A 34 0.69 4.23 8.58
N LEU A 35 2.01 4.19 8.43
CA LEU A 35 2.91 3.29 9.17
C LEU A 35 3.91 4.06 10.05
N ASP A 36 3.66 5.35 10.26
CA ASP A 36 4.44 6.14 11.20
C ASP A 36 4.15 5.65 12.63
N PRO A 37 5.16 5.39 13.48
CA PRO A 37 4.93 4.97 14.87
C PRO A 37 4.11 5.94 15.72
N ALA A 38 4.02 7.21 15.31
CA ALA A 38 3.14 8.18 15.97
C ALA A 38 1.67 8.11 15.50
N VAL A 39 1.37 7.27 14.49
CA VAL A 39 0.06 7.18 13.83
C VAL A 39 -0.53 5.77 13.93
N ALA A 40 0.27 4.75 13.62
CA ALA A 40 -0.17 3.35 13.54
C ALA A 40 -0.16 2.66 14.91
N GLU A 41 -1.10 1.73 15.13
CA GLU A 41 -1.15 0.89 16.33
C GLU A 41 0.01 -0.12 16.38
N HIS A 42 0.28 -0.84 15.27
CA HIS A 42 1.35 -1.85 15.16
C HIS A 42 2.04 -1.78 13.78
N PRO A 43 2.86 -0.73 13.53
CA PRO A 43 3.46 -0.48 12.21
C PRO A 43 4.40 -1.60 11.72
N GLU A 44 5.07 -2.31 12.63
CA GLU A 44 5.94 -3.46 12.33
C GLU A 44 5.20 -4.65 11.69
N GLU A 45 3.90 -4.76 11.97
CA GLU A 45 2.98 -5.74 11.38
C GLU A 45 2.15 -5.17 10.23
N LEU A 46 2.45 -3.93 9.80
CA LEU A 46 1.71 -3.13 8.82
C LEU A 46 0.30 -2.71 9.25
N ILE A 47 -0.07 -2.93 10.52
CA ILE A 47 -1.40 -2.64 11.05
C ILE A 47 -1.48 -1.17 11.44
N VAL A 48 -2.47 -0.48 10.86
CA VAL A 48 -2.71 0.95 11.10
C VAL A 48 -3.66 1.13 12.28
N TYR A 49 -4.86 0.57 12.20
CA TYR A 49 -5.88 0.62 13.25
C TYR A 49 -6.98 -0.44 13.00
N GLY A 50 -7.90 -0.60 13.96
CA GLY A 50 -9.12 -1.39 13.76
C GLY A 50 -8.88 -2.90 13.79
N GLY A 51 -7.97 -3.35 14.65
CA GLY A 51 -7.59 -4.76 14.79
C GLY A 51 -6.60 -5.17 13.71
N ASN A 52 -7.08 -5.65 12.56
CA ASN A 52 -6.21 -6.20 11.49
C ASN A 52 -6.16 -5.30 10.24
N GLY A 53 -6.55 -4.03 10.34
CA GLY A 53 -6.52 -3.09 9.22
C GLY A 53 -5.10 -2.73 8.82
N LYS A 54 -4.59 -3.30 7.72
CA LYS A 54 -3.21 -3.12 7.26
C LYS A 54 -3.06 -2.11 6.11
N ALA A 55 -1.93 -1.41 6.07
CA ALA A 55 -1.59 -0.50 4.96
C ALA A 55 -1.14 -1.24 3.68
N ALA A 56 -0.57 -2.44 3.84
CA ALA A 56 -0.13 -3.31 2.75
C ALA A 56 -0.32 -4.77 3.17
N ARG A 57 -0.41 -5.69 2.20
CA ARG A 57 -0.64 -7.12 2.50
C ARG A 57 0.49 -7.73 3.34
N ASN A 58 1.71 -7.41 2.96
CA ASN A 58 2.94 -7.85 3.58
C ASN A 58 4.08 -6.91 3.16
N TRP A 59 5.24 -7.06 3.78
CA TRP A 59 6.39 -6.17 3.53
C TRP A 59 6.87 -6.20 2.08
N GLN A 60 6.82 -7.35 1.42
CA GLN A 60 7.15 -7.46 0.00
C GLN A 60 6.22 -6.61 -0.87
N SER A 61 4.92 -6.60 -0.55
CA SER A 61 3.93 -5.79 -1.24
C SER A 61 4.11 -4.30 -0.96
N PHE A 62 4.44 -3.94 0.28
CA PHE A 62 4.80 -2.56 0.64
C PHE A 62 5.98 -2.06 -0.19
N ASP A 63 7.09 -2.81 -0.23
CA ASP A 63 8.29 -2.42 -0.99
C ASP A 63 8.00 -2.28 -2.48
N ALA A 64 7.21 -3.20 -3.02
CA ALA A 64 6.79 -3.15 -4.41
C ALA A 64 5.92 -1.90 -4.68
N MET A 65 5.01 -1.52 -3.77
CA MET A 65 4.22 -0.29 -3.92
C MET A 65 5.09 0.96 -3.85
N VAL A 66 6.02 1.03 -2.89
CA VAL A 66 6.98 2.14 -2.78
C VAL A 66 7.79 2.27 -4.05
N LYS A 67 8.43 1.18 -4.50
CA LYS A 67 9.21 1.16 -5.75
C LYS A 67 8.36 1.57 -6.95
N THR A 68 7.13 1.09 -7.04
CA THR A 68 6.23 1.43 -8.16
C THR A 68 5.86 2.90 -8.14
N LEU A 69 5.41 3.45 -7.01
CA LEU A 69 5.05 4.86 -6.87
C LEU A 69 6.23 5.81 -7.17
N THR A 70 7.44 5.45 -6.77
CA THR A 70 8.65 6.24 -7.08
C THR A 70 8.88 6.39 -8.59
N HIS A 71 8.53 5.38 -9.40
CA HIS A 71 8.81 5.35 -10.84
C HIS A 71 7.57 5.52 -11.73
N LEU A 72 6.37 5.58 -11.15
CA LEU A 72 5.10 5.66 -11.88
C LEU A 72 4.99 6.97 -12.65
N LYS A 73 4.74 6.89 -13.97
CA LYS A 73 4.63 8.08 -14.82
C LYS A 73 3.31 8.82 -14.60
N ASN A 74 3.24 10.04 -15.13
CA ASN A 74 2.08 10.91 -15.00
C ASN A 74 0.86 10.43 -15.81
N ASP A 75 1.03 9.53 -16.77
CA ASP A 75 -0.05 8.92 -17.56
C ASP A 75 -0.23 7.42 -17.25
N GLU A 76 0.25 6.96 -16.10
CA GLU A 76 0.12 5.57 -15.64
C GLU A 76 -0.72 5.48 -14.36
N THR A 77 -1.36 4.32 -14.16
CA THR A 77 -2.18 3.99 -12.99
C THR A 77 -1.74 2.64 -12.43
N MET A 78 -1.37 2.61 -11.14
CA MET A 78 -1.09 1.39 -10.39
C MET A 78 -2.39 0.79 -9.86
N LEU A 79 -2.56 -0.53 -10.03
CA LEU A 79 -3.66 -1.30 -9.44
C LEU A 79 -3.18 -2.00 -8.16
N VAL A 80 -3.90 -1.78 -7.06
CA VAL A 80 -3.65 -2.43 -5.77
C VAL A 80 -4.85 -3.31 -5.41
N GLN A 81 -4.62 -4.62 -5.32
CA GLN A 81 -5.63 -5.59 -4.92
C GLN A 81 -5.30 -6.12 -3.52
N SER A 82 -6.19 -5.92 -2.55
CA SER A 82 -6.01 -6.29 -1.14
C SER A 82 -4.58 -6.03 -0.65
N GLY A 83 -4.13 -4.78 -0.77
CA GLY A 83 -2.80 -4.33 -0.33
C GLY A 83 -1.59 -4.87 -1.11
N LYS A 84 -1.79 -5.47 -2.29
CA LYS A 84 -0.73 -5.95 -3.19
C LYS A 84 -0.76 -5.17 -4.52
N PRO A 85 0.38 -4.61 -4.99
CA PRO A 85 0.45 -3.99 -6.32
C PRO A 85 0.46 -5.10 -7.37
N VAL A 86 -0.58 -5.16 -8.21
CA VAL A 86 -0.79 -6.27 -9.16
C VAL A 86 -0.55 -5.87 -10.62
N GLY A 87 -0.47 -4.59 -10.93
CA GLY A 87 -0.16 -4.13 -12.28
C GLY A 87 -0.09 -2.61 -12.39
N VAL A 88 0.51 -2.15 -13.48
CA VAL A 88 0.52 -0.75 -13.90
C VAL A 88 0.03 -0.71 -15.34
N PHE A 89 -0.92 0.17 -15.62
CA PHE A 89 -1.47 0.37 -16.96
C PHE A 89 -1.36 1.84 -17.34
N ARG A 90 -1.10 2.08 -18.62
CA ARG A 90 -1.17 3.43 -19.17
C ARG A 90 -2.63 3.86 -19.23
N THR A 91 -2.91 5.05 -18.72
CA THR A 91 -4.20 5.72 -18.74
C THR A 91 -4.02 7.10 -19.38
N HIS A 92 -4.17 8.18 -18.62
CA HIS A 92 -3.94 9.56 -19.06
C HIS A 92 -3.66 10.45 -17.84
N GLU A 93 -3.19 11.69 -18.05
CA GLU A 93 -2.74 12.57 -16.96
C GLU A 93 -3.82 12.90 -15.92
N TRP A 94 -5.08 13.02 -16.35
CA TRP A 94 -6.22 13.27 -15.45
C TRP A 94 -6.80 12.03 -14.75
N ALA A 95 -6.30 10.82 -15.06
CA ALA A 95 -6.74 9.60 -14.38
C ALA A 95 -6.13 9.51 -12.96
N PRO A 96 -6.72 8.73 -12.05
CA PRO A 96 -6.09 8.41 -10.78
C PRO A 96 -4.73 7.73 -10.97
N ARG A 97 -3.73 8.06 -10.14
CA ARG A 97 -2.44 7.35 -10.13
C ARG A 97 -2.51 5.98 -9.48
N VAL A 98 -3.48 5.77 -8.58
CA VAL A 98 -3.67 4.51 -7.88
C VAL A 98 -5.16 4.17 -7.83
N LEU A 99 -5.51 2.93 -8.17
CA LEU A 99 -6.83 2.36 -7.95
C LEU A 99 -6.70 1.17 -6.98
N LEU A 100 -7.54 1.14 -5.94
CA LEU A 100 -7.46 0.14 -4.88
C LEU A 100 -8.79 -0.61 -4.74
N ALA A 101 -8.70 -1.94 -4.60
CA ALA A 101 -9.83 -2.81 -4.27
C ALA A 101 -9.39 -3.78 -3.18
N ASN A 102 -9.77 -3.51 -1.93
CA ASN A 102 -9.33 -4.27 -0.76
C ASN A 102 -10.50 -5.04 -0.14
N SER A 103 -10.25 -6.30 0.22
CA SER A 103 -11.16 -7.13 1.03
C SER A 103 -12.54 -7.40 0.42
N ASN A 104 -12.70 -7.14 -0.87
CA ASN A 104 -13.93 -7.46 -1.59
C ASN A 104 -14.02 -8.97 -1.82
N LEU A 105 -15.11 -9.57 -1.35
CA LEU A 105 -15.45 -10.98 -1.57
C LEU A 105 -16.85 -11.06 -2.20
N VAL A 106 -17.09 -12.11 -2.97
CA VAL A 106 -18.42 -12.39 -3.52
C VAL A 106 -19.41 -12.62 -2.37
N GLY A 107 -20.66 -12.17 -2.50
CA GLY A 107 -21.63 -12.06 -1.40
C GLY A 107 -21.74 -13.29 -0.49
N ASP A 108 -21.90 -14.48 -1.06
CA ASP A 108 -22.03 -15.73 -0.29
C ASP A 108 -20.76 -16.09 0.51
N TRP A 109 -19.61 -15.52 0.13
CA TRP A 109 -18.30 -15.73 0.74
C TRP A 109 -17.81 -14.53 1.56
N ALA A 110 -18.59 -13.45 1.67
CA ALA A 110 -18.23 -12.22 2.38
C ALA A 110 -18.37 -12.38 3.90
N ASN A 111 -17.61 -13.32 4.48
CA ASN A 111 -17.63 -13.65 5.90
C ASN A 111 -16.21 -13.82 6.47
N TRP A 112 -16.09 -13.71 7.80
CA TRP A 112 -14.81 -13.78 8.50
C TRP A 112 -14.06 -15.12 8.36
N PRO A 113 -14.72 -16.30 8.44
CA PRO A 113 -14.04 -17.57 8.21
C PRO A 113 -13.34 -17.63 6.86
N GLU A 114 -14.01 -17.23 5.79
CA GLU A 114 -13.43 -17.25 4.44
C GLU A 114 -12.33 -16.21 4.28
N PHE A 115 -12.53 -14.99 4.79
CA PHE A 115 -11.48 -13.97 4.82
C PHE A 115 -10.20 -14.47 5.50
N ARG A 116 -10.30 -15.06 6.69
CA ARG A 116 -9.14 -15.61 7.43
C ARG A 116 -8.49 -16.77 6.71
N ARG A 117 -9.27 -17.61 6.02
CA ARG A 117 -8.73 -18.69 5.17
C ARG A 117 -7.87 -18.12 4.04
N LEU A 118 -8.37 -17.09 3.34
CA LEU A 118 -7.64 -16.42 2.26
C LEU A 118 -6.40 -15.67 2.77
N GLU A 119 -6.51 -14.97 3.90
CA GLU A 119 -5.38 -14.29 4.56
C GLU A 119 -4.25 -15.27 4.90
N ASN A 120 -4.58 -16.44 5.47
CA ASN A 120 -3.61 -17.50 5.78
C ASN A 120 -2.93 -18.08 4.52
N LEU A 121 -3.58 -17.98 3.35
CA LEU A 121 -3.00 -18.35 2.06
C LEU A 121 -2.21 -17.21 1.40
N GLY A 122 -2.18 -16.01 2.02
CA GLY A 122 -1.54 -14.81 1.48
C GLY A 122 -2.32 -14.14 0.34
N LEU A 123 -3.63 -14.38 0.23
CA LEU A 123 -4.52 -13.89 -0.83
C LEU A 123 -5.33 -12.66 -0.39
#